data_AF-A0A1V5VBK7-F1
#
_entry.id   AF-A0A1V5VBK7-F1
#
_cell.length_a   1.000
_cell.length_b   1.000
_cell.length_c   1.000
_cell.angle_alpha   90.00
_cell.angle_beta   90.00
_cell.angle_gamma   90.00
#
_symmetry.space_group_name_H-M   'P 1'
#
loop_
_entity.id
_entity.type
_entity.pdbx_description
1 polymer ?
#
loop_
_entity_poly.entity_id
_entity_poly.type
_entity_poly.pdbx_seq_one_letter_code
_entity_poly.pdbx_strand_id
1 'polypeptide(L)' 'MRTTIEIPEDLIKEVMKISRTKTKTAAVRVALEQFVMNKRMNRLLDYRGRIPLDSGPSAISRKPGARG' A
#
# COMPACT_ATOMS: atom_id res chain seq x y z
N MET A 1 -18.46 -10.47 -8.40
CA MET A 1 -18.89 -11.84 -8.05
C MET A 1 -19.57 -11.81 -6.69
N ARG A 2 -20.66 -12.56 -6.48
CA ARG A 2 -21.28 -12.74 -5.16
C ARG A 2 -20.83 -14.09 -4.60
N THR A 3 -20.25 -14.09 -3.42
CA THR A 3 -19.74 -15.29 -2.74
C THR A 3 -20.22 -15.31 -1.29
N THR A 4 -20.24 -16.50 -0.71
CA THR A 4 -20.50 -16.70 0.72
C THR A 4 -19.19 -17.15 1.36
N ILE A 5 -18.74 -16.41 2.38
CA ILE A 5 -17.51 -16.67 3.13
C ILE A 5 -17.84 -16.46 4.60
N GLU A 6 -17.40 -17.38 5.46
CA GLU A 6 -17.52 -17.21 6.91
C GLU A 6 -16.36 -16.35 7.43
N ILE A 7 -16.69 -15.30 8.16
CA ILE A 7 -15.74 -14.34 8.72
C ILE A 7 -16.15 -14.09 10.17
N PRO A 8 -15.22 -14.12 11.14
CA PRO A 8 -15.51 -13.73 12.53
C PRO A 8 -16.13 -12.33 12.62
N GLU A 9 -17.22 -12.20 13.39
CA GLU A 9 -17.99 -10.95 13.46
C GLU A 9 -17.21 -9.80 14.11
N ASP A 10 -16.39 -10.13 15.10
CA ASP A 10 -15.46 -9.22 15.76
C ASP A 10 -14.41 -8.67 14.77
N LEU A 11 -13.82 -9.56 13.97
CA LEU A 11 -12.82 -9.19 12.98
C LEU A 11 -13.39 -8.24 11.91
N ILE A 12 -14.55 -8.55 11.33
CA ILE A 12 -15.14 -7.68 10.31
C ILE A 12 -15.57 -6.32 10.88
N LYS A 13 -16.03 -6.28 12.13
CA LYS A 13 -16.35 -5.03 12.84
C LYS A 13 -15.09 -4.19 13.08
N GLU A 14 -13.99 -4.81 13.48
CA GLU A 14 -12.72 -4.12 13.66
C GLU A 14 -12.21 -3.53 12.34
N VAL A 15 -12.22 -4.33 11.27
CA VAL A 15 -11.86 -3.85 9.92
C VAL A 15 -12.74 -2.68 9.51
N MET A 16 -14.06 -2.75 9.73
CA MET A 16 -14.99 -1.65 9.44
C MET A 16 -14.66 -0.39 10.24
N LYS A 17 -14.31 -0.52 11.52
CA LYS A 17 -13.93 0.60 12.39
C LYS A 17 -12.64 1.28 11.92
N ILE A 18 -11.61 0.49 11.60
CA ILE A 18 -10.30 0.97 11.16
C ILE A 18 -10.41 1.62 9.77
N SER A 19 -11.08 0.95 8.83
CA SER A 19 -11.24 1.43 7.44
C SER A 19 -12.34 2.49 7.27
N ARG A 20 -13.13 2.74 8.32
CA ARG A 20 -14.29 3.67 8.32
C ARG A 20 -15.34 3.36 7.24
N THR A 21 -15.45 2.09 6.85
CA THR A 21 -16.44 1.66 5.85
C THR A 21 -17.80 1.42 6.49
N LYS A 22 -18.87 1.74 5.76
CA LYS A 22 -20.27 1.57 6.22
C LYS A 22 -20.81 0.14 6.08
N THR A 23 -20.21 -0.69 5.24
CA THR A 23 -20.71 -2.05 4.93
C THR A 23 -19.60 -3.10 5.03
N LYS A 24 -19.99 -4.33 5.38
CA LYS A 24 -19.08 -5.50 5.44
C LYS A 24 -18.40 -5.74 4.09
N THR A 25 -19.14 -5.61 2.98
CA THR A 25 -18.59 -5.77 1.62
C THR A 25 -17.49 -4.75 1.31
N ALA A 26 -17.69 -3.48 1.70
CA ALA A 26 -16.68 -2.44 1.50
C ALA A 26 -15.43 -2.70 2.37
N ALA A 27 -15.64 -3.15 3.61
CA ALA A 27 -14.56 -3.51 4.52
C ALA A 27 -13.68 -4.64 3.96
N VAL A 28 -14.32 -5.71 3.45
CA VAL A 28 -13.61 -6.83 2.80
C VAL A 28 -12.84 -6.34 1.57
N ARG A 29 -13.44 -5.50 0.73
CA ARG A 29 -12.75 -4.96 -0.45
C ARG A 29 -11.48 -4.19 -0.06
N VAL A 30 -11.60 -3.26 0.89
CA VAL A 30 -10.46 -2.45 1.37
C VAL A 30 -9.38 -3.35 1.97
N ALA A 31 -9.74 -4.33 2.80
CA ALA A 31 -8.78 -5.26 3.40
C ALA A 31 -8.01 -6.06 2.34
N LEU A 32 -8.69 -6.56 1.31
CA LEU A 32 -8.06 -7.32 0.22
C LEU A 32 -7.14 -6.44 -0.65
N GLU A 33 -7.57 -5.23 -0.99
CA GLU A 33 -6.76 -4.26 -1.75
C GLU A 33 -5.48 -3.91 -0.98
N GLN A 34 -5.60 -3.62 0.32
CA GLN A 34 -4.47 -3.33 1.20
C GLN A 34 -3.53 -4.53 1.34
N PHE A 35 -4.06 -5.74 1.48
CA PHE A 35 -3.25 -6.97 1.55
C PHE A 35 -2.39 -7.15 0.30
N VAL A 36 -2.99 -7.00 -0.89
CA VAL A 36 -2.26 -7.11 -2.17
C VAL A 36 -1.23 -6.00 -2.31
N MET A 37 -1.57 -4.76 -1.96
CA MET A 37 -0.65 -3.62 -1.98
C MET A 37 0.55 -3.86 -1.06
N ASN A 38 0.32 -4.32 0.17
CA ASN A 38 1.38 -4.62 1.14
C ASN A 38 2.30 -5.74 0.66
N LYS A 39 1.75 -6.81 0.05
CA LYS A 39 2.56 -7.88 -0.52
C LYS A 39 3.42 -7.42 -1.70
N ARG A 40 2.89 -6.53 -2.56
CA ARG A 40 3.66 -5.92 -3.65
C ARG A 40 4.77 -5.00 -3.13
N MET A 41 4.48 -4.19 -2.11
CA MET A 41 5.47 -3.32 -1.48
C MET A 41 6.59 -4.12 -0.83
N ASN A 42 6.25 -5.18 -0.07
CA ASN A 42 7.24 -6.03 0.56
C ASN A 42 8.14 -6.73 -0.48
N ARG A 43 7.57 -7.17 -1.60
CA ARG A 43 8.36 -7.71 -2.71
C ARG A 43 9.33 -6.68 -3.28
N LEU A 44 8.95 -5.40 -3.38
CA LEU A 44 9.87 -4.33 -3.80
C LEU A 44 10.95 -4.06 -2.75
N LEU A 45 10.63 -4.20 -1.46
CA LEU A 45 11.61 -4.12 -0.39
C LEU A 45 12.62 -5.28 -0.44
N ASP A 46 12.20 -6.48 -0.86
CA ASP A 46 13.12 -7.60 -1.10
C ASP A 46 14.11 -7.32 -2.25
N TYR A 47 13.80 -6.36 -3.13
CA TYR A 47 14.73 -5.85 -4.15
C TYR A 47 15.60 -4.67 -3.66
N ARG A 48 15.39 -4.12 -2.45
CA ARG A 48 16.31 -3.14 -1.85
C ARG A 48 17.67 -3.81 -1.67
N GLY A 49 18.69 -3.28 -2.35
CA GLY A 49 20.06 -3.83 -2.33
C GLY A 49 20.41 -4.73 -3.53
N ARG A 50 19.45 -5.08 -4.41
CA ARG A 50 19.74 -5.76 -5.69
C ARG A 50 19.73 -4.84 -6.90
N ILE A 51 19.14 -3.65 -6.77
CA ILE A 51 19.24 -2.60 -7.78
C ILE A 51 20.44 -1.73 -7.36
N PRO A 52 21.54 -1.70 -8.12
CA PRO A 52 22.57 -0.70 -7.91
C PRO A 52 21.93 0.67 -8.16
N LEU A 53 21.68 1.42 -7.08
CA LEU A 53 21.25 2.80 -7.19
C LEU A 53 22.49 3.63 -7.48
N ASP A 54 22.79 3.80 -8.77
CA ASP A 54 23.94 4.56 -9.26
C ASP A 54 23.66 6.08 -9.25
N SER A 55 23.10 6.59 -8.15
CA SER A 55 22.76 8.01 -8.02
C SER A 55 23.28 8.58 -6.72
N GLY A 56 24.50 9.13 -6.81
CA GLY A 56 25.07 9.97 -5.77
C GLY A 56 24.24 11.23 -5.50
N PRO A 57 24.34 11.81 -4.28
CA PRO A 57 23.53 12.95 -3.83
C PRO A 57 23.65 14.23 -4.68
N SER A 58 24.63 14.32 -5.56
CA SER A 58 24.86 15.47 -6.46
C SER A 58 23.85 15.57 -7.61
N ALA A 59 23.12 14.51 -7.95
CA ALA A 59 22.12 14.53 -9.04
C ALA A 59 20.80 15.21 -8.64
N ILE A 60 20.51 15.32 -7.34
CA ILE A 60 19.21 15.78 -6.82
C ILE A 60 19.20 17.29 -6.52
N SER A 61 20.37 17.94 -6.45
CA SER A 61 20.49 19.38 -6.23
C SER A 61 20.92 20.14 -7.48
N ARG A 62 20.04 20.26 -8.47
CA ARG A 62 20.06 21.41 -9.39
C ARG A 62 18.72 22.13 -9.30
N LYS A 63 18.65 23.17 -8.47
CA LYS A 63 17.60 24.19 -8.60
C LYS A 63 17.77 24.85 -9.99
N PRO A 64 16.77 24.82 -10.88
CA PRO A 64 16.79 25.66 -12.07
C PRO A 64 16.35 27.06 -11.64
N GLY A 65 17.29 27.99 -11.51
CA GLY A 65 16.94 29.36 -11.15
C GLY A 65 18.11 30.19 -10.66
N ALA A 66 19.08 30.43 -11.55
CA ALA A 66 20.02 31.54 -11.43
C ALA A 66 20.74 31.74 -12.77
N ARG A 67 20.06 32.33 -13.76
CA ARG A 67 20.73 33.04 -14.86
C ARG A 67 19.78 34.09 -15.44
N GLY A 68 20.24 35.35 -15.37
CA GLY A 68 19.86 36.46 -16.25
C GLY A 68 18.64 37.23 -15.81
#